data_AF-J2W5R0-F1
#
_entry.id   AF-J2W5R0-F1
#
_cell.length_a   1.000
_cell.length_b   1.000
_cell.length_c   1.000
_cell.angle_alpha   90.00
_cell.angle_beta   90.00
_cell.angle_gamma   90.00
#
_symmetry.space_group_name_H-M   'P 1'
#
loop_
_entity.id
_entity.type
_entity.pdbx_description
1 polymer ?
#
loop_
_entity_poly.entity_id
_entity_poly.type
_entity_poly.pdbx_seq_one_letter_code
_entity_poly.pdbx_strand_id
1 'polypeptide(L)'
;METPESSQSPQTAAPVDPWTARADELRGTMEALLEVQLHEYEVMNAKLEAWKQDPSAGHLTVNDYEPWQLALKKLEQAHREFDAHLATRVGDAPPEAR
;
A
#
# COMPACT_ATOMS: atom_id res chain seq x y z
N MET A 1 22.59 41.22 38.32
CA MET A 1 21.60 40.12 38.32
C MET A 1 21.62 39.55 36.93
N GLU A 2 22.24 38.39 36.75
CA GLU A 2 22.22 37.68 35.46
C GLU A 2 21.50 36.36 35.69
N THR A 3 20.38 36.19 35.00
CA THR A 3 19.55 34.98 34.98
C THR A 3 20.30 33.85 34.27
N PRO A 4 20.32 32.61 34.79
CA PRO A 4 20.90 31.51 34.05
C PRO A 4 19.95 31.10 32.91
N GLU A 5 20.51 31.12 31.71
CA GLU A 5 19.95 30.59 30.48
C GLU A 5 19.64 29.10 30.65
N SER A 6 18.36 28.74 30.53
CA SER A 6 17.95 27.33 30.52
C SER A 6 18.43 26.69 29.22
N SER A 7 19.50 25.89 29.31
CA SER A 7 19.97 25.06 28.21
C SER A 7 18.92 23.99 27.87
N GLN A 8 18.08 24.29 26.88
CA GLN A 8 17.19 23.33 26.28
C GLN A 8 18.02 22.44 25.35
N SER A 9 18.38 21.24 25.79
CA SER A 9 19.07 20.27 24.94
C SER A 9 18.22 19.97 23.70
N PRO A 10 18.80 19.96 22.48
CA PRO A 10 18.05 19.59 21.29
C PRO A 10 17.60 18.13 21.44
N GLN A 11 16.28 17.92 21.55
CA GLN A 11 15.67 16.60 21.38
C GLN A 11 16.01 16.14 19.97
N THR A 12 17.03 15.29 19.89
CA THR A 12 17.42 14.63 18.64
C THR A 12 16.28 13.66 18.34
N ALA A 13 15.56 13.87 17.23
CA ALA A 13 14.52 12.94 16.78
C ALA A 13 15.11 11.53 16.78
N ALA A 14 14.48 10.60 17.52
CA ALA A 14 14.95 9.23 17.57
C ALA A 14 15.00 8.67 16.14
N PRO A 15 16.05 7.90 15.77
CA PRO A 15 16.12 7.29 14.46
C PRO A 15 14.91 6.37 14.24
N VAL A 16 14.28 6.49 13.07
CA VAL A 16 13.17 5.61 12.68
C VAL A 16 13.68 4.18 12.63
N ASP A 17 12.99 3.31 13.35
CA ASP A 17 13.28 1.88 13.37
C ASP A 17 13.23 1.29 11.95
N PRO A 18 14.29 0.60 11.47
CA PRO A 18 14.35 0.05 10.11
C PRO A 18 13.18 -0.87 9.75
N TRP A 19 12.66 -1.62 10.73
CA TRP A 19 11.49 -2.46 10.51
C TRP A 19 10.26 -1.61 10.19
N THR A 20 10.07 -0.52 10.93
CA THR A 20 8.95 0.41 10.76
C THR A 20 9.05 1.12 9.41
N ALA A 21 10.24 1.57 9.02
CA ALA A 21 10.47 2.16 7.70
C ALA A 21 10.10 1.21 6.55
N ARG A 22 10.46 -0.09 6.64
CA ARG A 22 10.09 -1.08 5.63
C ARG A 22 8.58 -1.37 5.62
N ALA A 23 7.94 -1.40 6.78
CA ALA A 23 6.50 -1.57 6.87
C ALA A 23 5.74 -0.40 6.20
N ASP A 24 6.21 0.83 6.40
CA ASP A 24 5.63 2.01 5.76
C ASP A 24 5.83 2.00 4.23
N GLU A 25 7.00 1.57 3.74
CA GLU A 25 7.27 1.43 2.31
C GLU A 25 6.34 0.39 1.65
N LEU A 26 6.18 -0.77 2.29
CA LEU A 26 5.29 -1.83 1.80
C LEU A 26 3.82 -1.37 1.82
N ARG A 27 3.39 -0.65 2.86
CA ARG A 27 2.05 -0.05 2.91
C ARG A 27 1.85 0.95 1.76
N GLY A 28 2.80 1.86 1.54
CA GLY A 28 2.72 2.82 0.44
C GLY A 28 2.68 2.15 -0.94
N THR A 29 3.41 1.04 -1.10
CA THR A 29 3.36 0.22 -2.32
C THR A 29 1.96 -0.39 -2.52
N MET A 30 1.34 -0.91 -1.46
CA MET A 30 -0.03 -1.43 -1.52
C MET A 30 -1.06 -0.35 -1.84
N GLU A 31 -0.94 0.84 -1.26
CA GLU A 31 -1.80 2.00 -1.55
C GLU A 31 -1.73 2.38 -3.03
N ALA A 32 -0.53 2.49 -3.60
CA ALA A 32 -0.35 2.77 -5.02
C ALA A 32 -0.94 1.67 -5.92
N LEU A 33 -0.82 0.40 -5.54
CA LEU A 33 -1.41 -0.72 -6.28
C LEU A 33 -2.93 -0.76 -6.19
N LEU A 34 -3.51 -0.34 -5.07
CA LEU A 34 -4.96 -0.18 -4.90
C LEU A 34 -5.50 0.92 -5.82
N GLU A 35 -4.80 2.04 -5.94
CA GLU A 35 -5.19 3.12 -6.87
C GLU A 35 -5.20 2.64 -8.32
N VAL A 36 -4.17 1.88 -8.73
CA VAL A 36 -4.13 1.27 -10.07
C VAL A 36 -5.31 0.31 -10.26
N GLN A 37 -5.58 -0.56 -9.28
CA GLN A 37 -6.70 -1.51 -9.37
C GLN A 37 -8.06 -0.81 -9.50
N LEU A 38 -8.26 0.28 -8.75
CA LEU A 38 -9.46 1.10 -8.83
C LEU A 38 -9.60 1.76 -10.20
N HIS A 39 -8.51 2.33 -10.71
CA HIS A 39 -8.49 2.96 -12.03
C HIS A 39 -8.90 1.98 -13.13
N GLU A 40 -8.32 0.77 -13.15
CA GLU A 40 -8.67 -0.24 -14.16
C GLU A 40 -10.13 -0.69 -14.05
N TYR A 41 -10.67 -0.75 -12.83
CA TYR A 41 -12.09 -1.03 -12.60
C TYR A 41 -13.00 0.08 -13.14
N GLU A 42 -12.63 1.35 -12.93
CA GLU A 42 -13.35 2.50 -13.46
C GLU A 42 -13.35 2.52 -14.99
N VAL A 43 -12.21 2.17 -15.62
CA VAL A 43 -12.09 2.06 -17.09
C VAL A 43 -13.05 1.00 -17.64
N MET A 44 -13.09 -0.19 -17.04
CA MET A 44 -14.02 -1.24 -17.44
C MET A 44 -15.48 -0.82 -17.29
N ASN A 45 -15.82 -0.15 -16.18
CA ASN A 45 -17.17 0.35 -15.94
C ASN A 45 -17.55 1.44 -16.94
N ALA A 46 -16.65 2.36 -17.28
CA ALA A 46 -16.91 3.39 -18.28
C ALA A 46 -17.26 2.77 -19.64
N LYS A 47 -16.55 1.71 -20.05
CA LYS A 47 -16.85 0.96 -21.27
C LYS A 47 -18.22 0.26 -21.20
N LEU A 48 -18.54 -0.35 -20.05
CA LEU A 48 -19.85 -0.97 -19.84
C LEU A 48 -20.99 0.05 -19.93
N GLU A 49 -20.82 1.22 -19.32
CA GLU A 49 -21.80 2.30 -19.37
C GLU A 49 -21.97 2.85 -20.79
N ALA A 50 -20.87 3.00 -21.54
CA ALA A 50 -20.95 3.38 -22.95
C ALA A 50 -21.75 2.36 -23.79
N TRP A 51 -21.49 1.07 -23.59
CA TRP A 51 -22.23 0.00 -24.26
C TRP A 51 -23.72 -0.06 -23.88
N LYS A 52 -24.07 0.25 -22.63
CA LYS A 52 -25.48 0.34 -22.19
C LYS A 52 -26.23 1.47 -22.88
N GLN A 53 -25.56 2.60 -23.12
CA GLN A 53 -26.16 3.76 -23.79
C GLN A 53 -26.25 3.57 -25.30
N ASP A 54 -25.26 2.92 -25.90
CA ASP A 54 -25.19 2.62 -27.32
C ASP A 54 -24.70 1.17 -27.52
N PRO A 55 -25.60 0.23 -27.87
CA PRO A 55 -25.23 -1.16 -28.14
C PRO A 55 -24.27 -1.34 -29.33
N SER A 56 -24.09 -0.31 -30.17
CA SER A 56 -23.08 -0.30 -31.24
C SER A 56 -21.68 0.07 -30.73
N ALA A 57 -21.57 0.64 -29.53
CA ALA A 57 -20.29 0.78 -28.84
C ALA A 57 -19.71 -0.61 -28.53
N GLY A 58 -18.38 -0.69 -28.42
CA GLY A 58 -17.71 -1.96 -28.14
C GLY A 58 -18.06 -2.49 -26.74
N HIS A 59 -18.53 -3.74 -26.66
CA HIS A 59 -18.74 -4.44 -25.39
C HIS A 59 -17.41 -4.79 -24.72
N LEU A 60 -17.46 -5.09 -23.41
CA LEU A 60 -16.31 -5.61 -22.67
C LEU A 60 -15.87 -6.98 -23.20
N THR A 61 -14.58 -7.13 -23.43
CA THR A 61 -13.93 -8.36 -23.88
C THR A 61 -12.92 -8.81 -22.85
N VAL A 62 -12.42 -10.04 -22.96
CA VAL A 62 -11.40 -10.59 -22.06
C VAL A 62 -10.17 -9.69 -21.96
N ASN A 63 -9.76 -9.05 -23.07
CA ASN A 63 -8.61 -8.15 -23.09
C ASN A 63 -8.82 -6.89 -22.22
N ASP A 64 -10.06 -6.45 -22.05
CA ASP A 64 -10.36 -5.31 -21.17
C ASP A 64 -10.23 -5.67 -19.69
N TYR A 65 -10.33 -6.95 -19.33
CA TYR A 65 -10.16 -7.43 -17.95
C TYR A 65 -8.69 -7.69 -17.59
N GLU A 66 -7.82 -7.90 -18.58
CA GLU A 66 -6.42 -8.27 -18.35
C GLU A 66 -5.66 -7.24 -17.48
N PRO A 67 -5.76 -5.91 -17.72
CA PRO A 67 -5.09 -4.91 -16.89
C PRO A 67 -5.55 -4.97 -15.42
N TRP A 68 -6.86 -5.08 -15.20
CA TRP A 68 -7.44 -5.19 -13.85
C TRP A 68 -6.99 -6.47 -13.14
N GLN A 69 -6.98 -7.61 -13.85
CA GLN A 69 -6.48 -8.87 -13.31
C GLN A 69 -4.99 -8.81 -12.97
N LEU A 70 -4.19 -8.13 -13.79
CA LEU A 70 -2.77 -7.93 -13.53
C LEU A 70 -2.56 -7.04 -12.30
N ALA A 71 -3.31 -5.95 -12.17
CA ALA A 71 -3.27 -5.07 -11.01
C ALA A 71 -3.61 -5.82 -9.72
N LEU A 72 -4.66 -6.65 -9.75
CA LEU A 72 -5.02 -7.52 -8.62
C LEU A 72 -3.91 -8.49 -8.22
N LYS A 73 -3.30 -9.19 -9.19
CA LYS A 73 -2.19 -10.12 -8.90
C LYS A 73 -1.01 -9.43 -8.23
N LYS A 74 -0.67 -8.21 -8.68
CA LYS A 74 0.39 -7.40 -8.07
C LYS A 74 0.03 -6.99 -6.65
N LEU A 75 -1.21 -6.54 -6.43
CA LEU A 75 -1.69 -6.18 -5.11
C LEU A 75 -1.67 -7.39 -4.15
N GLU A 76 -2.15 -8.55 -4.59
CA GLU A 76 -2.07 -9.79 -3.80
C GLU A 76 -0.63 -10.15 -3.42
N GLN A 77 0.33 -9.98 -4.35
CA GLN A 77 1.73 -10.22 -4.07
C GLN A 77 2.28 -9.24 -3.02
N ALA A 78 1.96 -7.95 -3.14
CA ALA A 78 2.37 -6.92 -2.18
C ALA A 78 1.78 -7.17 -0.78
N HIS A 79 0.52 -7.59 -0.70
CA HIS A 79 -0.10 -8.01 0.57
C HIS A 79 0.67 -9.17 1.22
N ARG A 80 1.02 -10.21 0.45
CA ARG A 80 1.78 -11.36 1.00
C ARG A 80 3.16 -10.94 1.49
N GLU A 81 3.81 -10.02 0.79
CA GLU A 81 5.11 -9.48 1.21
C GLU A 81 4.98 -8.66 2.50
N PHE A 82 3.92 -7.84 2.61
CA PHE A 82 3.63 -7.10 3.82
C PHE A 82 3.32 -8.03 5.00
N ASP A 83 2.47 -9.05 4.82
CA ASP A 83 2.16 -10.03 5.85
C ASP A 83 3.42 -10.79 6.31
N ALA A 84 4.29 -11.18 5.37
CA ALA A 84 5.56 -11.81 5.68
C ALA A 84 6.47 -10.88 6.50
N HIS A 85 6.54 -9.59 6.14
CA HIS A 85 7.27 -8.58 6.92
C HIS A 85 6.69 -8.40 8.32
N LEU A 86 5.36 -8.36 8.46
CA LEU A 86 4.70 -8.27 9.76
C LEU A 86 5.04 -9.45 10.67
N ALA A 87 5.08 -10.67 10.12
CA ALA A 87 5.43 -11.87 10.86
C ALA A 87 6.86 -11.84 11.44
N THR A 88 7.80 -11.11 10.81
CA THR A 88 9.18 -10.99 11.32
C THR A 88 9.24 -10.29 12.68
N ARG A 89 8.31 -9.37 12.98
CA ARG A 89 8.26 -8.66 14.27
C ARG A 89 7.74 -9.54 15.41
N VAL A 90 6.91 -10.52 15.08
CA VAL A 90 6.30 -11.45 16.06
C VAL A 90 7.20 -12.65 16.31
N GLY A 91 8.05 -13.01 15.34
CA GLY A 91 8.99 -14.15 15.44
C GLY A 91 10.22 -13.94 16.32
N ASP A 92 10.50 -12.71 16.76
CA ASP A 92 11.74 -12.33 17.46
C ASP A 92 11.57 -12.17 18.99
N ALA A 93 10.43 -12.58 19.56
CA ALA A 93 10.23 -12.57 21.00
C ALA A 93 11.04 -13.71 21.67
N PRO A 94 11.96 -13.41 22.61
CA PRO A 94 12.74 -14.45 23.29
C PRO A 94 11.83 -15.40 24.08
N PRO A 95 12.19 -16.70 24.20
CA PRO A 95 11.34 -17.74 24.79
C PRO A 95 11.08 -17.61 26.31
N GLU A 96 11.56 -16.55 26.98
CA GLU A 96 11.45 -16.41 28.44
C GLU A 96 10.21 -15.64 28.95
N ALA A 97 9.25 -15.33 28.08
CA ALA A 97 8.03 -14.60 28.47
C ALA A 97 6.72 -15.39 28.25
N ARG A 98 6.73 -16.71 28.52
CA ARG A 98 5.52 -17.55 28.57
C ARG A 98 5.48 -18.41 29.83
#